data_AF-A0A959NKT4-F1
#
_entry.id   AF-A0A959NKT4-F1
#
_cell.length_a   1.000
_cell.length_b   1.000
_cell.length_c   1.000
_cell.angle_alpha   90.00
_cell.angle_beta   90.00
_cell.angle_gamma   90.00
#
_symmetry.space_group_name_H-M   'P 1'
#
loop_
_entity.id
_entity.type
_entity.pdbx_description
1 polymer ?
#
loop_
_entity_poly.entity_id
_entity_poly.type
_entity_poly.pdbx_seq_one_letter_code
_entity_poly.pdbx_strand_id
1 'polypeptide(L)'
;MKDFKQAVQEVIDGNADPLEVYAALNLELKELETCKKQIEDYAKEEAEKHGSKFEHKGYKFEVRQGGRSYSFKNIKAWSDKQKEIKEIEERYKSAFSSYEKGLMTADENGEEMELPEVSYRSNSLIIKKL
;
A
#
# COMPACT_ATOMS: atom_id res chain seq x y z
N MET A 1 -2.22 9.62 -27.40
CA MET A 1 -2.67 8.97 -26.15
C MET A 1 -3.60 7.84 -26.54
N LYS A 2 -3.35 6.61 -26.07
CA LYS A 2 -4.35 5.54 -26.16
C LYS A 2 -5.60 5.98 -25.41
N ASP A 3 -6.78 5.77 -26.00
CA ASP A 3 -8.03 6.01 -25.28
C ASP A 3 -8.33 4.82 -24.37
N PHE A 4 -7.85 4.94 -23.13
CA PHE A 4 -8.05 3.93 -22.10
C PHE A 4 -9.53 3.74 -21.73
N LYS A 5 -10.39 4.75 -21.97
CA LYS A 5 -11.83 4.60 -21.70
C LYS A 5 -12.47 3.67 -22.71
N GLN A 6 -12.09 3.81 -23.98
CA GLN A 6 -12.53 2.89 -25.02
C GLN A 6 -12.03 1.46 -24.75
N ALA A 7 -10.76 1.30 -24.39
CA ALA A 7 -10.21 -0.02 -24.07
C ALA A 7 -10.90 -0.70 -22.88
N VAL A 8 -11.29 0.07 -21.85
CA VAL A 8 -12.11 -0.46 -20.74
C VAL A 8 -13.49 -0.89 -21.22
N GLN A 9 -14.13 -0.12 -22.09
CA GLN A 9 -15.45 -0.47 -22.62
C GLN A 9 -15.38 -1.75 -23.46
N GLU A 10 -14.35 -1.91 -24.30
CA GLU A 10 -14.15 -3.13 -25.09
C GLU A 10 -13.94 -4.37 -24.22
N VAL A 11 -13.31 -4.24 -23.04
CA VAL A 11 -13.22 -5.33 -22.06
C VAL A 11 -14.58 -5.66 -21.47
N ILE A 12 -15.37 -4.65 -21.08
CA ILE A 12 -16.72 -4.84 -20.52
C ILE A 12 -17.64 -5.52 -21.55
N ASP A 13 -17.51 -5.15 -22.81
CA ASP A 13 -18.30 -5.69 -23.92
C ASP A 13 -17.81 -7.08 -24.37
N GLY A 14 -16.71 -7.59 -23.79
CA GLY A 14 -16.14 -8.91 -24.11
C GLY A 14 -15.33 -8.95 -25.42
N ASN A 15 -14.97 -7.79 -25.97
CA ASN A 15 -14.26 -7.63 -27.24
C ASN A 15 -12.73 -7.52 -27.08
N ALA A 16 -12.23 -7.38 -25.85
CA ALA A 16 -10.81 -7.29 -25.54
C ALA A 16 -10.41 -8.15 -24.34
N ASP A 17 -9.15 -8.61 -24.31
CA ASP A 17 -8.61 -9.40 -23.22
C ASP A 17 -8.43 -8.53 -21.95
N PRO A 18 -9.08 -8.87 -20.82
CA PRO A 18 -8.99 -8.08 -19.59
C PRO A 18 -7.57 -8.01 -19.01
N LEU A 19 -6.76 -9.06 -19.15
CA LEU A 19 -5.40 -9.12 -18.60
C LEU A 19 -4.46 -8.22 -19.40
N GLU A 20 -4.55 -8.23 -20.72
CA GLU A 20 -3.74 -7.36 -21.59
C GLU A 20 -4.03 -5.88 -21.33
N VAL A 21 -5.32 -5.52 -21.30
CA VAL A 21 -5.75 -4.13 -21.05
C VAL A 21 -5.36 -3.69 -19.64
N TYR A 22 -5.57 -4.54 -18.62
CA TYR A 22 -5.19 -4.23 -17.24
C TYR A 22 -3.67 -4.11 -17.06
N ALA A 23 -2.87 -4.92 -17.75
CA ALA A 23 -1.40 -4.82 -17.74
C ALA A 23 -0.92 -3.53 -18.42
N ALA A 24 -1.50 -3.17 -19.57
CA ALA A 24 -1.18 -1.94 -20.28
C ALA A 24 -1.49 -0.70 -19.43
N LEU A 25 -2.66 -0.66 -18.78
CA LEU A 25 -3.04 0.42 -17.86
C LEU A 25 -2.06 0.58 -16.71
N ASN A 26 -1.64 -0.53 -16.09
CA ASN A 26 -0.68 -0.48 -14.98
C ASN A 26 0.71 -0.01 -15.39
N LEU A 27 1.16 -0.33 -16.61
CA LEU A 27 2.43 0.16 -17.12
C LEU A 27 2.39 1.68 -17.31
N GLU A 28 1.33 2.16 -17.95
CA GLU A 28 1.13 3.58 -18.24
C GLU A 28 0.94 4.40 -16.96
N LEU A 29 0.23 3.86 -15.96
CA LEU A 29 0.13 4.47 -14.64
C LEU A 29 1.52 4.67 -14.01
N LYS A 30 2.39 3.64 -14.06
CA LYS A 30 3.75 3.72 -13.53
C LYS A 30 4.61 4.75 -14.27
N GLU A 31 4.46 4.84 -15.59
CA GLU A 31 5.16 5.84 -16.40
C GLU A 31 4.70 7.25 -16.03
N LEU A 32 3.38 7.49 -15.94
CA LEU A 32 2.81 8.77 -15.51
C LEU A 32 3.23 9.15 -14.08
N GLU A 33 3.26 8.19 -13.15
CA GLU A 33 3.79 8.41 -11.80
C GLU A 33 5.26 8.81 -11.81
N THR A 34 6.06 8.21 -12.70
CA THR A 34 7.48 8.54 -12.86
C THR A 34 7.65 9.95 -13.41
N CYS A 35 6.92 10.31 -14.48
CA CYS A 35 6.93 11.67 -15.02
C CYS A 35 6.46 12.70 -13.99
N LYS A 36 5.40 12.40 -13.23
CA LYS A 36 4.90 13.26 -12.15
C LYS A 36 5.97 13.51 -11.08
N LYS A 37 6.69 12.47 -10.65
CA LYS A 37 7.80 12.59 -9.68
C LYS A 37 8.93 13.46 -10.22
N GLN A 38 9.27 13.35 -11.50
CA GLN A 38 10.33 14.16 -12.12
C GLN A 38 10.03 15.66 -12.09
N ILE A 39 8.75 16.05 -12.25
CA ILE A 39 8.32 17.46 -12.23
C ILE A 39 7.91 17.95 -10.83
N GLU A 40 7.88 17.06 -9.83
CA GLU A 40 7.30 17.37 -8.52
C GLU A 40 8.06 18.49 -7.81
N ASP A 41 9.39 18.45 -7.83
CA ASP A 41 10.22 19.47 -7.17
C ASP A 41 10.12 20.82 -7.88
N TYR A 42 10.12 20.84 -9.22
CA TYR A 42 9.85 22.06 -10.00
C TYR A 42 8.47 22.65 -9.72
N ALA A 43 7.45 21.80 -9.54
CA ALA A 43 6.11 22.25 -9.19
C ALA A 43 6.04 22.83 -7.77
N LYS A 44 6.81 22.29 -6.81
CA LYS A 44 6.95 22.83 -5.46
C LYS A 44 7.66 24.18 -5.46
N GLU A 45 8.80 24.29 -6.16
CA GLU A 45 9.55 25.55 -6.30
C GLU A 45 8.70 26.65 -6.93
N GLU A 46 7.92 26.31 -7.95
CA GLU A 46 6.99 27.28 -8.54
C GLU A 46 5.89 27.66 -7.55
N ALA A 47 5.30 26.69 -6.85
CA ALA A 47 4.24 26.92 -5.88
C ALA A 47 4.68 27.83 -4.71
N GLU A 48 5.94 27.75 -4.27
CA GLU A 48 6.49 28.62 -3.23
C GLU A 48 6.42 30.12 -3.60
N LYS A 49 6.44 30.46 -4.90
CA LYS A 49 6.34 31.85 -5.38
C LYS A 49 4.94 32.46 -5.24
N HIS A 50 3.90 31.61 -5.19
CA HIS A 50 2.50 32.05 -5.17
C HIS A 50 1.92 32.09 -3.74
N GLY A 51 2.68 31.66 -2.73
CA GLY A 51 2.28 31.65 -1.32
C GLY A 51 1.65 30.33 -0.87
N SER A 52 1.08 30.31 0.34
CA SER A 52 0.61 29.06 0.97
C SER A 52 -0.67 28.49 0.36
N LYS A 53 -1.53 29.31 -0.23
CA LYS A 53 -2.76 28.91 -0.93
C LYS A 53 -2.97 29.81 -2.13
N PHE A 54 -3.14 29.22 -3.31
CA PHE A 54 -3.37 29.97 -4.53
C PHE A 54 -4.19 29.16 -5.55
N GLU A 55 -4.79 29.86 -6.51
CA GLU A 55 -5.50 29.27 -7.63
C GLU A 55 -4.67 29.44 -8.91
N HIS A 56 -4.48 28.36 -9.65
CA HIS A 56 -3.77 28.41 -10.95
C HIS A 56 -4.44 27.45 -11.94
N LYS A 57 -4.80 27.97 -13.12
CA LYS A 57 -5.44 27.22 -14.22
C LYS A 57 -6.66 26.39 -13.79
N GLY A 58 -7.49 26.93 -12.90
CA GLY A 58 -8.71 26.25 -12.41
C GLY A 58 -8.47 25.23 -11.29
N TYR A 59 -7.23 25.07 -10.82
CA TYR A 59 -6.88 24.21 -9.69
C TYR A 59 -6.53 25.05 -8.46
N LYS A 60 -6.95 24.56 -7.28
CA LYS A 60 -6.55 25.11 -5.98
C LYS A 60 -5.30 24.39 -5.50
N PHE A 61 -4.24 25.13 -5.24
CA PHE A 61 -2.97 24.64 -4.69
C PHE A 61 -2.85 25.05 -3.22
N GLU A 62 -2.37 24.13 -2.38
CA GLU A 62 -2.07 24.37 -0.97
C GLU A 62 -0.65 23.86 -0.70
N VAL A 63 0.26 24.78 -0.38
CA VAL A 63 1.64 24.46 -0.01
C VAL A 63 1.67 24.21 1.49
N ARG A 64 2.02 22.98 1.88
CA ARG A 64 2.20 22.58 3.28
C ARG A 64 3.68 22.41 3.58
N GLN A 65 4.13 23.01 4.66
CA GLN A 65 5.48 22.78 5.19
C GLN A 65 5.62 21.31 5.62
N GLY A 66 6.73 20.68 5.25
CA GLY A 66 6.99 19.27 5.57
C GLY A 66 6.94 19.00 7.07
N GLY A 67 6.10 18.05 7.48
CA GLY A 67 6.04 17.61 8.87
C GLY A 67 7.33 16.91 9.30
N ARG A 68 7.76 17.12 10.55
CA ARG A 68 8.86 16.33 11.12
C ARG A 68 8.41 14.88 11.28
N SER A 69 9.09 13.97 10.60
CA SER A 69 8.92 12.52 10.80
C SER A 69 10.05 11.99 11.66
N TYR A 70 9.72 11.33 12.77
CA TYR A 70 10.70 10.69 13.63
C TYR A 70 10.84 9.22 13.23
N SER A 71 12.06 8.80 12.89
CA SER A 71 12.39 7.38 12.73
C SER A 71 13.00 6.87 14.03
N PHE A 72 12.41 5.82 14.59
CA PHE A 72 12.89 5.18 15.82
C PHE A 72 13.75 3.92 15.54
N LYS A 73 14.01 3.62 14.26
CA LYS A 73 14.73 2.41 13.82
C LYS A 73 16.16 2.31 14.36
N ASN A 74 16.78 3.44 14.69
CA ASN A 74 18.11 3.52 15.28
C ASN A 74 18.13 3.35 16.81
N ILE A 75 16.98 3.35 17.47
CA ILE A 75 16.88 3.21 18.92
C ILE A 75 16.88 1.72 19.28
N LYS A 76 17.90 1.28 20.01
CA LYS A 76 18.04 -0.12 20.43
C LYS A 76 16.82 -0.62 21.20
N ALA A 77 16.33 0.16 22.17
CA ALA A 77 15.14 -0.17 22.95
C ALA A 77 13.87 -0.38 22.08
N TRP A 78 13.72 0.40 21.01
CA TRP A 78 12.62 0.24 20.07
C TRP A 78 12.76 -1.05 19.24
N SER A 79 13.97 -1.33 18.77
CA SER A 79 14.28 -2.56 18.02
C SER A 79 14.04 -3.82 18.87
N ASP A 80 14.46 -3.80 20.13
CA ASP A 80 14.28 -4.93 21.06
C ASP A 80 12.78 -5.16 21.35
N LYS A 81 12.01 -4.09 21.62
CA LYS A 81 10.55 -4.21 21.79
C LYS A 81 9.81 -4.67 20.53
N GLN A 82 10.27 -4.24 19.35
CA GLN A 82 9.71 -4.73 18.09
C GLN A 82 9.99 -6.22 17.85
N LYS A 83 11.10 -6.76 18.35
CA LYS A 83 11.36 -8.21 18.32
C LYS A 83 10.41 -8.97 19.24
N GLU A 84 10.27 -8.51 20.49
CA GLU A 84 9.33 -9.12 21.46
C GLU A 84 7.90 -9.16 20.89
N ILE A 85 7.43 -8.07 20.29
CA ILE A 85 6.10 -8.02 19.66
C ILE A 85 5.99 -9.04 18.52
N LYS A 86 7.03 -9.18 17.69
CA LYS A 86 7.02 -10.16 16.59
C LYS A 86 7.00 -11.60 17.09
N GLU A 87 7.75 -11.91 18.14
CA GLU A 87 7.74 -13.24 18.77
C GLU A 87 6.36 -13.58 19.32
N ILE A 88 5.67 -12.61 19.94
CA ILE A 88 4.27 -12.75 20.36
C ILE A 88 3.37 -13.01 19.15
N GLU A 89 3.45 -12.19 18.11
CA GLU A 89 2.64 -12.39 16.90
C GLU A 89 2.85 -13.76 16.26
N GLU A 90 4.09 -14.24 16.17
CA GLU A 90 4.42 -15.56 15.62
C GLU A 90 3.84 -16.69 16.49
N ARG A 91 3.94 -16.56 17.82
CA ARG A 91 3.33 -17.50 18.76
C ARG A 91 1.82 -17.60 18.54
N TYR A 92 1.10 -16.47 18.51
CA TYR A 92 -0.36 -16.48 18.33
C TYR A 92 -0.80 -16.89 16.91
N LYS A 93 0.00 -16.60 15.88
CA LYS A 93 -0.25 -17.14 14.52
C LYS A 93 -0.07 -18.66 14.46
N SER A 94 0.95 -19.20 15.13
CA SER A 94 1.16 -20.65 15.18
C SER A 94 0.07 -21.38 15.99
N ALA A 95 -0.42 -20.75 17.06
CA ALA A 95 -1.58 -21.23 17.81
C ALA A 95 -2.82 -21.26 16.89
N PHE A 96 -3.15 -20.16 16.22
CA PHE A 96 -4.27 -20.13 15.27
C PHE A 96 -4.17 -21.21 14.18
N SER A 97 -2.99 -21.42 13.60
CA SER A 97 -2.79 -22.48 12.59
C SER A 97 -2.98 -23.90 13.15
N SER A 98 -2.72 -24.10 14.44
CA SER A 98 -2.94 -25.38 15.13
C SER A 98 -4.41 -25.59 15.46
N TYR A 99 -5.10 -24.54 15.89
CA TYR A 99 -6.55 -24.51 16.08
C TYR A 99 -7.30 -24.81 14.77
N GLU A 100 -6.90 -24.21 13.64
CA GLU A 100 -7.47 -24.49 12.32
C GLU A 100 -7.31 -25.98 11.90
N LYS A 101 -6.28 -26.66 12.40
CA LYS A 101 -6.02 -28.09 12.16
C LYS A 101 -6.74 -29.01 13.14
N GLY A 102 -7.57 -28.47 14.05
CA GLY A 102 -8.31 -29.23 15.06
C GLY A 102 -7.47 -29.69 16.24
N LEU A 103 -6.30 -29.08 16.47
CA LEU A 103 -5.46 -29.34 17.64
C LEU A 103 -5.80 -28.34 18.76
N MET A 104 -5.80 -28.82 20.00
CA MET A 104 -6.04 -27.99 21.18
C MET A 104 -4.90 -26.98 21.35
N THR A 105 -5.21 -25.68 21.37
CA THR A 105 -4.24 -24.61 21.60
C THR A 105 -4.16 -24.27 23.08
N ALA A 106 -3.30 -24.97 23.81
CA ALA A 106 -2.97 -24.67 25.20
C ALA A 106 -1.63 -23.93 25.29
N ASP A 107 -1.52 -22.95 26.18
CA ASP A 107 -0.24 -22.33 26.52
C ASP A 107 0.63 -23.24 27.43
N GLU A 108 1.85 -22.81 27.78
CA GLU A 108 2.76 -23.55 28.68
C GLU A 108 2.18 -23.81 30.09
N ASN A 109 1.09 -23.14 30.48
CA ASN A 109 0.39 -23.29 31.75
C ASN A 109 -0.94 -24.06 31.62
N GLY A 110 -1.29 -24.56 30.43
CA GLY A 110 -2.52 -25.31 30.21
C GLY A 110 -3.78 -24.45 30.10
N GLU A 111 -3.64 -23.12 29.95
CA GLU A 111 -4.76 -22.22 29.73
C GLU A 111 -5.08 -22.09 28.22
N GLU A 112 -6.37 -21.94 27.91
CA GLU A 112 -6.87 -21.76 26.54
C GLU A 112 -6.34 -20.44 25.99
N MET A 113 -5.51 -20.51 24.95
CA MET A 113 -4.86 -19.33 24.38
C MET A 113 -5.88 -18.49 23.61
N GLU A 114 -5.93 -17.17 23.84
CA GLU A 114 -6.77 -16.28 23.04
C GLU A 114 -6.36 -16.34 21.57
N LEU A 115 -7.33 -16.52 20.66
CA LEU A 115 -7.03 -16.63 19.23
C LEU A 115 -7.08 -15.25 18.56
N PRO A 116 -6.15 -14.96 17.63
CA PRO A 116 -6.19 -13.72 16.87
C PRO A 116 -7.44 -13.66 15.97
N GLU A 117 -8.00 -12.46 15.81
CA GLU A 117 -9.05 -12.21 14.82
C GLU A 117 -8.44 -12.22 13.41
N VAL A 118 -8.96 -13.08 12.53
CA VAL A 118 -8.48 -13.20 11.14
C VAL A 118 -9.47 -12.55 10.19
N SER A 119 -9.00 -11.53 9.46
CA SER A 119 -9.70 -10.96 8.33
C SER A 119 -9.01 -11.33 7.02
N TYR A 120 -9.79 -11.77 6.04
CA TYR A 120 -9.29 -12.08 4.71
C TYR A 120 -9.37 -10.83 3.84
N ARG A 121 -8.21 -10.39 3.33
CA ARG A 121 -8.18 -9.35 2.30
C ARG A 121 -8.69 -9.91 0.97
N SER A 122 -9.31 -9.06 0.15
CA SER A 122 -9.67 -9.40 -1.22
C SER A 122 -8.44 -9.85 -2.02
N ASN A 123 -8.63 -10.81 -2.93
CA ASN A 123 -7.58 -11.27 -3.83
C ASN A 123 -6.99 -10.10 -4.62
N SER A 124 -5.65 -10.04 -4.72
CA SER A 124 -4.93 -8.99 -5.44
C SER A 124 -4.16 -9.57 -6.62
N LEU A 125 -4.23 -8.92 -7.79
CA LEU A 125 -3.46 -9.30 -8.97
C LEU A 125 -2.09 -8.61 -8.99
N ILE A 126 -1.00 -9.37 -9.13
CA ILE A 126 0.37 -8.85 -9.19
C ILE A 126 0.87 -8.97 -10.63
N ILE A 127 1.23 -7.85 -11.25
CA ILE A 127 1.81 -7.82 -12.61
C ILE A 127 3.33 -7.63 -12.53
N LYS A 128 4.08 -8.54 -13.15
CA LYS A 128 5.53 -8.44 -13.35
C LYS A 128 5.83 -8.61 -14.85
N LYS A 129 6.68 -7.75 -15.40
CA LYS A 129 7.20 -7.91 -16.76
C LYS A 129 8.34 -8.93 -16.72
N LEU A 130 8.32 -9.91 -17.61
CA LEU A 130 9.42 -10.86 -17.82
C LEU A 130 10.57 -10.21 -18.59
#